data_AF-A0A2N2YB32-F1
#
_entry.id   AF-A0A2N2YB32-F1
#
_cell.length_a   1.000
_cell.length_b   1.000
_cell.length_c   1.000
_cell.angle_alpha   90.00
_cell.angle_beta   90.00
_cell.angle_gamma   90.00
#
_symmetry.space_group_name_H-M   'P 1'
#
loop_
_entity.id
_entity.type
_entity.pdbx_description
1 polymer ?
#
loop_
_entity_poly.entity_id
_entity_poly.type
_entity_poly.pdbx_seq_one_letter_code
_entity_poly.pdbx_strand_id
1 'polypeptide(L)'
;MKCPAYFFPTHRATLKTMQICDKLFKKAHHKNNVANAFRHGLWNVLIAKKCFPKNESVERSIKWAKTITHMHEKLTPNSELERTMDLHNNEIGRTLFAEKQLQNMEEEKIIAVLKVKMETAIKVNSIDEMEKNKSEFVYIEDLKTN
;
A
#
# COMPACT_ATOMS: atom_id res chain seq x y z
N MET A 1 -14.19 16.06 -9.25
CA MET A 1 -12.81 15.54 -9.02
C MET A 1 -11.86 16.72 -8.89
N LYS A 2 -11.40 17.08 -7.68
CA LYS A 2 -10.45 18.19 -7.48
C LYS A 2 -9.03 17.67 -7.68
N CYS A 3 -8.38 18.07 -8.78
CA CYS A 3 -6.98 17.86 -9.22
C CYS A 3 -6.75 16.86 -10.38
N PRO A 4 -7.06 17.24 -11.64
CA PRO A 4 -6.62 16.52 -12.86
C PRO A 4 -5.10 16.30 -12.90
N ALA A 5 -4.33 17.18 -12.28
CA ALA A 5 -2.86 17.14 -12.24
C ALA A 5 -2.28 15.87 -11.59
N TYR A 6 -3.03 15.16 -10.74
CA TYR A 6 -2.52 13.96 -10.06
C TYR A 6 -2.90 12.65 -10.76
N PHE A 7 -3.72 12.71 -11.82
CA PHE A 7 -4.14 11.53 -12.56
C PHE A 7 -2.95 10.76 -13.15
N PHE A 8 -2.11 11.42 -13.97
CA PHE A 8 -0.95 10.77 -14.58
C PHE A 8 0.09 10.27 -13.57
N PRO A 9 0.47 11.03 -12.52
CA PRO A 9 1.32 10.52 -11.45
C PRO A 9 0.76 9.26 -10.78
N THR A 10 -0.54 9.24 -10.48
CA THR A 10 -1.22 8.10 -9.85
C THR A 10 -1.19 6.88 -10.78
N HIS A 11 -1.54 7.06 -12.06
CA HIS A 11 -1.52 5.97 -13.03
C HIS A 11 -0.12 5.36 -13.18
N ARG A 12 0.92 6.20 -13.27
CA ARG A 12 2.32 5.74 -13.32
C ARG A 12 2.72 5.00 -12.04
N ALA A 13 2.30 5.48 -10.87
CA ALA A 13 2.55 4.81 -9.60
C ALA A 13 1.89 3.44 -9.53
N THR A 14 0.64 3.32 -9.98
CA THR A 14 -0.09 2.04 -10.03
C THR A 14 0.61 1.04 -10.96
N LEU A 15 0.93 1.43 -12.20
CA LEU A 15 1.64 0.55 -13.15
C LEU A 15 2.97 0.06 -12.58
N LYS A 16 3.73 0.98 -11.97
CA LYS A 16 5.03 0.67 -11.38
C LYS A 16 4.91 -0.26 -10.18
N THR A 17 3.90 -0.07 -9.34
CA THR A 17 3.60 -0.96 -8.20
C THR A 17 3.36 -2.39 -8.70
N MET A 18 2.50 -2.54 -9.71
CA MET A 18 2.20 -3.85 -10.30
C MET A 18 3.46 -4.49 -10.88
N GLN A 19 4.25 -3.77 -11.67
CA GLN A 19 5.51 -4.29 -12.24
C GLN A 19 6.49 -4.80 -11.16
N ILE A 20 6.64 -4.06 -10.06
CA ILE A 20 7.51 -4.48 -8.95
C ILE A 20 6.96 -5.73 -8.28
N CYS A 21 5.65 -5.76 -7.99
CA CYS A 21 5.03 -6.88 -7.31
C CYS A 21 4.98 -8.14 -8.19
N ASP A 22 4.73 -8.00 -9.48
CA ASP A 22 4.79 -9.10 -10.46
C ASP A 22 6.19 -9.71 -10.50
N LYS A 23 7.24 -8.88 -10.48
CA LYS A 23 8.64 -9.34 -10.47
C LYS A 23 8.99 -10.06 -9.16
N LEU A 24 8.51 -9.56 -8.02
CA LEU A 24 8.86 -10.10 -6.69
C LEU A 24 8.04 -11.34 -6.31
N PHE A 25 6.74 -11.36 -6.64
CA PHE A 25 5.78 -12.31 -6.09
C PHE A 25 4.94 -13.01 -7.15
N LYS A 26 5.12 -12.68 -8.44
CA LYS A 26 4.27 -13.18 -9.53
C LYS A 26 2.80 -12.97 -9.17
N LYS A 27 1.93 -13.95 -9.45
CA LYS A 27 0.50 -13.86 -9.15
C LYS A 27 0.15 -13.91 -7.65
N ALA A 28 1.11 -14.15 -6.75
CA ALA A 28 0.80 -14.34 -5.33
C ALA A 28 0.26 -13.06 -4.67
N HIS A 29 0.69 -11.88 -5.12
CA HIS A 29 0.22 -10.61 -4.56
C HIS A 29 -1.24 -10.30 -4.90
N HIS A 30 -1.92 -11.07 -5.76
CA HIS A 30 -3.35 -10.90 -6.06
C HIS A 30 -4.30 -11.57 -5.06
N LYS A 31 -3.76 -12.37 -4.13
CA LYS A 31 -4.53 -13.04 -3.06
C LYS A 31 -4.57 -12.17 -1.80
N ASN A 32 -5.03 -12.70 -0.67
CA ASN A 32 -5.06 -11.98 0.61
C ASN A 32 -3.90 -12.35 1.55
N ASN A 33 -2.72 -12.59 0.98
CA ASN A 33 -1.52 -12.98 1.72
C ASN A 33 -0.55 -11.81 1.96
N VAL A 34 0.57 -12.09 2.60
CA VAL A 34 1.60 -11.09 2.91
C VAL A 34 2.14 -10.32 1.69
N ALA A 35 2.14 -10.90 0.49
CA ALA A 35 2.54 -10.20 -0.74
C ALA A 35 1.51 -9.15 -1.18
N ASN A 36 0.22 -9.37 -0.88
CA ASN A 36 -0.82 -8.36 -1.06
C ASN A 36 -0.62 -7.20 -0.07
N ALA A 37 -0.33 -7.48 1.19
CA ALA A 37 -0.04 -6.44 2.19
C ALA A 37 1.11 -5.53 1.72
N PHE A 38 2.19 -6.12 1.21
CA PHE A 38 3.29 -5.39 0.60
C PHE A 38 2.83 -4.53 -0.59
N ARG A 39 2.02 -5.09 -1.51
CA ARG A 39 1.50 -4.36 -2.68
C ARG A 39 0.71 -3.12 -2.26
N HIS A 40 -0.20 -3.24 -1.30
CA HIS A 40 -1.01 -2.12 -0.79
C HIS A 40 -0.15 -1.04 -0.13
N GLY A 41 0.84 -1.45 0.67
CA GLY A 41 1.82 -0.54 1.25
C GLY A 41 2.62 0.21 0.19
N LEU A 42 3.22 -0.51 -0.76
CA LEU A 42 4.00 0.06 -1.86
C LEU A 42 3.16 1.00 -2.73
N TRP A 43 1.92 0.62 -3.03
CA TRP A 43 1.02 1.42 -3.85
C TRP A 43 0.79 2.81 -3.26
N ASN A 44 0.51 2.87 -1.95
CA ASN A 44 0.32 4.14 -1.25
C ASN A 44 1.58 4.99 -1.21
N VAL A 45 2.73 4.37 -0.95
CA VAL A 45 4.03 5.05 -0.95
C VAL A 45 4.32 5.65 -2.33
N LEU A 46 4.13 4.88 -3.41
CA LEU A 46 4.42 5.34 -4.77
C LEU A 46 3.44 6.41 -5.26
N ILE A 47 2.15 6.30 -4.94
CA ILE A 47 1.19 7.37 -5.25
C ILE A 47 1.63 8.67 -4.55
N ALA A 48 1.88 8.61 -3.24
CA ALA A 48 2.29 9.78 -2.47
C ALA A 48 3.61 10.37 -3.02
N LYS A 49 4.64 9.54 -3.25
CA LYS A 49 5.93 9.97 -3.79
C LYS A 49 5.81 10.61 -5.17
N LYS A 50 5.01 10.06 -6.08
CA LYS A 50 4.85 10.62 -7.44
C LYS A 50 4.03 11.91 -7.45
N CYS A 51 3.14 12.10 -6.47
CA CYS A 51 2.37 13.33 -6.31
C CYS A 51 3.14 14.43 -5.56
N PHE A 52 4.08 14.08 -4.69
CA PHE A 52 4.83 15.01 -3.84
C PHE A 52 5.49 16.17 -4.62
N PRO A 53 6.18 15.97 -5.76
CA PRO A 53 6.80 17.08 -6.50
C PRO A 53 5.80 18.14 -7.01
N LYS A 54 4.50 17.83 -7.06
CA LYS A 54 3.47 18.77 -7.53
C LYS A 54 2.84 19.60 -6.42
N ASN A 55 3.02 19.20 -5.17
CA ASN A 55 2.34 19.82 -4.03
C ASN A 55 3.28 20.15 -2.86
N GLU A 56 4.50 19.60 -2.89
CA GLU A 56 5.59 19.78 -1.92
C GLU A 56 5.17 19.55 -0.47
N SER A 57 4.16 18.70 -0.27
CA SER A 57 3.56 18.44 1.03
C SER A 57 3.30 16.93 1.21
N VAL A 58 3.95 16.38 2.23
CA VAL A 58 3.76 14.99 2.65
C VAL A 58 2.29 14.74 2.97
N GLU A 59 1.66 15.63 3.73
CA GLU A 59 0.25 15.53 4.12
C GLU A 59 -0.69 15.53 2.91
N ARG A 60 -0.51 16.46 1.96
CA ARG A 60 -1.35 16.52 0.74
C ARG A 60 -1.18 15.28 -0.13
N SER A 61 0.04 14.75 -0.20
CA SER A 61 0.36 13.54 -0.95
C SER A 61 -0.28 12.29 -0.34
N ILE A 62 -0.20 12.16 0.99
CA ILE A 62 -0.87 11.11 1.77
C ILE A 62 -2.39 11.18 1.62
N LYS A 63 -2.97 12.39 1.74
CA LYS A 63 -4.41 12.61 1.58
C LYS A 63 -4.89 12.22 0.19
N TRP A 64 -4.10 12.51 -0.84
CA TRP A 64 -4.40 12.09 -2.20
C TRP A 64 -4.35 10.57 -2.35
N ALA A 65 -3.28 9.92 -1.89
CA ALA A 65 -3.16 8.47 -1.90
C ALA A 65 -4.36 7.80 -1.21
N LYS A 66 -4.70 8.24 0.02
CA LYS A 66 -5.86 7.77 0.77
C LYS A 66 -7.17 7.90 0.00
N THR A 67 -7.37 9.03 -0.69
CA THR A 67 -8.60 9.30 -1.45
C THR A 67 -8.75 8.30 -2.61
N ILE A 68 -7.67 8.07 -3.36
CA ILE A 68 -7.67 7.16 -4.50
C ILE A 68 -7.84 5.71 -4.06
N THR A 69 -7.08 5.27 -3.05
CA THR A 69 -7.13 3.87 -2.63
C THR A 69 -8.45 3.55 -1.92
N HIS A 70 -9.00 4.44 -1.08
CA HIS A 70 -10.36 4.23 -0.52
C HIS A 70 -11.42 4.13 -1.60
N MET A 71 -11.33 4.96 -2.64
CA MET A 71 -12.28 4.87 -3.77
C MET A 71 -12.13 3.52 -4.49
N HIS A 72 -10.90 3.05 -4.70
CA HIS A 72 -10.66 1.73 -5.27
C HIS A 72 -11.26 0.61 -4.41
N GLU A 73 -10.98 0.59 -3.11
CA GLU A 73 -11.48 -0.45 -2.19
C GLU A 73 -13.01 -0.42 -2.03
N LYS A 74 -13.66 0.73 -2.28
CA LYS A 74 -15.13 0.84 -2.27
C LYS A 74 -15.77 0.25 -3.54
N LEU A 75 -15.03 0.23 -4.64
CA LEU A 75 -15.50 -0.24 -5.94
C LEU A 75 -15.13 -1.70 -6.21
N THR A 76 -14.18 -2.27 -5.47
CA THR A 76 -13.79 -3.69 -5.57
C THR A 76 -14.81 -4.59 -4.86
N PRO A 77 -15.12 -5.77 -5.40
CA PRO A 77 -16.07 -6.72 -4.81
C PRO A 77 -15.40 -7.57 -3.71
N ASN A 78 -14.86 -6.93 -2.68
CA ASN A 78 -14.20 -7.61 -1.55
C ASN A 78 -15.19 -7.84 -0.38
N SER A 79 -14.96 -8.90 0.39
CA SER A 79 -15.63 -9.08 1.68
C SER A 79 -15.24 -7.97 2.67
N GLU A 80 -15.99 -7.81 3.75
CA GLU A 80 -15.69 -6.78 4.76
C GLU A 80 -14.31 -6.98 5.40
N LEU A 81 -13.92 -8.24 5.66
CA LEU A 81 -12.62 -8.57 6.24
C LEU A 81 -11.46 -8.23 5.29
N GLU A 82 -11.55 -8.65 4.02
CA GLU A 82 -10.55 -8.35 2.99
C GLU A 82 -10.41 -6.84 2.76
N ARG A 83 -11.53 -6.13 2.64
CA ARG A 83 -11.53 -4.68 2.48
C ARG A 83 -10.87 -3.99 3.67
N THR A 84 -11.15 -4.45 4.89
CA THR A 84 -10.56 -3.88 6.10
C THR A 84 -9.04 -4.13 6.16
N MET A 85 -8.60 -5.32 5.79
CA MET A 85 -7.17 -5.66 5.63
C MET A 85 -6.48 -4.74 4.61
N ASP A 86 -7.07 -4.56 3.43
CA ASP A 86 -6.53 -3.71 2.37
C ASP A 86 -6.44 -2.24 2.83
N LEU A 87 -7.49 -1.72 3.49
CA LEU A 87 -7.51 -0.36 4.05
C LEU A 87 -6.46 -0.16 5.14
N HIS A 88 -6.25 -1.15 6.00
CA HIS A 88 -5.22 -1.15 7.04
C HIS A 88 -3.81 -1.10 6.42
N ASN A 89 -3.51 -2.02 5.50
CA ASN A 89 -2.22 -2.08 4.82
C ASN A 89 -1.95 -0.81 3.99
N ASN A 90 -2.99 -0.24 3.39
CA ASN A 90 -2.93 1.06 2.73
C ASN A 90 -2.50 2.19 3.70
N GLU A 91 -2.99 2.17 4.95
CA GLU A 91 -2.59 3.14 5.98
C GLU A 91 -1.14 2.95 6.40
N ILE A 92 -0.68 1.71 6.63
CA ILE A 92 0.73 1.43 6.96
C ILE A 92 1.68 2.03 5.90
N GLY A 93 1.37 1.89 4.61
CA GLY A 93 2.15 2.49 3.54
C GLY A 93 2.23 4.02 3.64
N ARG A 94 1.12 4.69 3.98
CA ARG A 94 1.08 6.15 4.16
C ARG A 94 1.84 6.60 5.40
N THR A 95 1.72 5.86 6.50
CA THR A 95 2.44 6.11 7.75
C THR A 95 3.95 6.00 7.53
N LEU A 96 4.41 4.93 6.87
CA LEU A 96 5.82 4.76 6.53
C LEU A 96 6.35 5.87 5.62
N PHE A 97 5.53 6.33 4.66
CA PHE A 97 5.91 7.45 3.78
C PHE A 97 6.23 8.72 4.59
N ALA A 98 5.40 9.05 5.59
CA ALA A 98 5.64 10.19 6.48
C ALA A 98 6.83 9.96 7.42
N GLU A 99 6.80 8.89 8.20
CA GLU A 99 7.75 8.65 9.30
C GLU A 99 9.18 8.44 8.81
N LYS A 100 9.34 7.74 7.66
CA LYS A 100 10.66 7.43 7.09
C LYS A 100 11.09 8.44 6.03
N GLN A 101 10.32 9.50 5.81
CA GLN A 101 10.62 10.54 4.82
C GLN A 101 10.91 9.96 3.42
N LEU A 102 10.08 9.00 2.98
CA LEU A 102 10.31 8.22 1.76
C LEU A 102 10.27 9.06 0.48
N GLN A 103 9.75 10.30 0.54
CA GLN A 103 9.83 11.25 -0.58
C GLN A 103 11.28 11.50 -1.03
N ASN A 104 12.24 11.43 -0.09
CA ASN A 104 13.68 11.68 -0.34
C ASN A 104 14.46 10.39 -0.65
N MET A 105 13.82 9.23 -0.68
CA MET A 105 14.48 7.94 -0.89
C MET A 105 14.30 7.43 -2.31
N GLU A 106 15.33 6.76 -2.83
CA GLU A 106 15.23 5.99 -4.08
C GLU A 106 14.30 4.79 -3.94
N GLU A 107 13.77 4.33 -5.06
CA GLU A 107 12.76 3.27 -5.12
C GLU A 107 13.25 1.96 -4.49
N GLU A 108 14.51 1.59 -4.73
CA GLU A 108 15.11 0.37 -4.18
C GLU A 108 15.15 0.41 -2.64
N LYS A 109 15.42 1.58 -2.06
CA LYS A 109 15.42 1.78 -0.60
C LYS A 109 14.02 1.70 -0.04
N ILE A 110 13.04 2.26 -0.74
CA ILE A 110 11.62 2.15 -0.37
C ILE A 110 11.18 0.68 -0.34
N ILE A 111 11.54 -0.08 -1.38
CA ILE A 111 11.25 -1.53 -1.44
C ILE A 111 11.92 -2.25 -0.27
N ALA A 112 13.17 -1.92 0.07
CA ALA A 112 13.86 -2.53 1.21
C ALA A 112 13.15 -2.23 2.54
N VAL A 113 12.74 -0.98 2.79
CA VAL A 113 11.97 -0.61 3.99
C VAL A 113 10.68 -1.42 4.10
N LEU A 114 9.95 -1.56 2.99
CA LEU A 114 8.70 -2.32 2.97
C LEU A 114 8.93 -3.82 3.14
N LYS A 115 10.03 -4.37 2.62
CA LYS A 115 10.40 -5.78 2.83
C LYS A 115 10.73 -6.06 4.29
N VAL A 116 11.49 -5.19 4.94
CA VAL A 116 11.76 -5.31 6.39
C VAL A 116 10.44 -5.26 7.17
N LYS A 117 9.52 -4.36 6.80
CA LYS A 117 8.21 -4.31 7.45
C LYS A 117 7.33 -5.54 7.17
N MET A 118 7.53 -6.17 6.02
CA MET A 118 6.84 -7.40 5.62
C MET A 118 7.26 -8.60 6.47
N GLU A 119 8.50 -8.62 6.99
CA GLU A 119 9.01 -9.70 7.85
C GLU A 119 8.29 -9.77 9.21
N THR A 120 7.74 -8.65 9.69
CA THR A 120 6.97 -8.57 10.92
C THR A 120 5.46 -8.61 10.69
N ALA A 121 5.01 -8.92 9.47
CA ALA A 121 3.59 -8.97 9.13
C ALA A 121 2.87 -10.09 9.89
N ILE A 122 1.64 -9.82 10.31
CA ILE A 122 0.86 -10.70 11.20
C ILE A 122 -0.32 -11.28 10.45
N LYS A 123 -0.49 -12.61 10.54
CA LYS A 123 -1.71 -13.26 10.08
C LYS A 123 -2.84 -12.97 11.06
N VAL A 124 -3.97 -12.50 10.56
CA VAL A 124 -5.16 -12.19 11.36
C VAL A 124 -6.37 -12.93 10.81
N ASN A 125 -7.35 -13.20 11.67
CA ASN A 125 -8.60 -13.87 11.29
C ASN A 125 -9.85 -13.02 11.58
N SER A 126 -9.67 -11.83 12.17
CA SER A 126 -10.77 -10.94 12.55
C SER A 126 -10.37 -9.46 12.48
N ILE A 127 -11.37 -8.58 12.42
CA ILE A 127 -11.18 -7.12 12.47
C ILE A 127 -10.60 -6.70 13.83
N ASP A 128 -11.02 -7.34 14.93
CA ASP A 128 -10.49 -7.05 16.27
C ASP A 128 -8.98 -7.32 16.38
N GLU A 129 -8.48 -8.35 15.69
CA GLU A 129 -7.04 -8.61 15.59
C GLU A 129 -6.31 -7.54 14.76
N MET A 130 -6.93 -7.02 13.70
CA MET A 130 -6.36 -5.91 12.93
C MET A 130 -6.23 -4.65 13.78
N GLU A 131 -7.27 -4.33 14.58
CA GLU A 131 -7.28 -3.19 15.49
C GLU A 131 -6.24 -3.31 16.62
N LYS A 132 -5.84 -4.52 16.99
CA LYS A 132 -4.73 -4.76 17.94
C LYS A 132 -3.36 -4.58 17.29
N ASN A 133 -3.27 -4.70 15.96
CA ASN A 133 -2.02 -4.71 15.20
C ASN A 133 -1.88 -3.49 14.26
N LYS A 134 -2.25 -2.29 14.74
CA LYS A 134 -2.26 -1.02 13.96
C LYS A 134 -0.94 -0.60 13.34
N SER A 135 0.16 -1.11 13.87
CA SER A 135 1.50 -0.74 13.41
C SER A 135 2.08 -1.75 12.43
N GLU A 136 1.50 -2.94 12.27
CA GLU A 136 2.04 -4.02 11.43
C GLU A 136 1.23 -4.19 10.16
N PHE A 137 1.87 -4.70 9.11
CA PHE A 137 1.12 -5.25 7.97
C PHE A 137 0.33 -6.47 8.44
N VAL A 138 -0.88 -6.64 7.90
CA VAL A 138 -1.76 -7.76 8.22
C VAL A 138 -2.19 -8.51 6.97
N TYR A 139 -2.42 -9.81 7.11
CA TYR A 139 -2.88 -10.67 6.02
C TYR A 139 -3.80 -11.79 6.55
N ILE A 140 -4.62 -12.38 5.69
CA ILE A 140 -5.63 -13.39 6.11
C ILE A 140 -5.43 -14.76 5.42
N GLU A 141 -4.59 -14.84 4.39
CA GLU A 141 -4.23 -16.09 3.71
C GLU A 141 -2.73 -16.39 3.80
N ASP A 142 -2.37 -17.66 3.92
CA ASP A 142 -0.97 -18.07 3.84
C ASP A 142 -0.43 -17.86 2.42
N LEU A 143 0.84 -17.47 2.33
CA LEU A 143 1.53 -17.42 1.07
C LEU A 143 1.73 -18.85 0.55
N LYS A 144 0.89 -19.27 -0.40
CA LYS A 144 1.10 -20.53 -1.10
C LYS A 144 2.34 -20.43 -1.98
N THR A 145 3.46 -20.99 -1.53
CA THR A 145 4.60 -21.31 -2.37
C THR A 145 4.20 -22.49 -3.27
N ASN A 146 4.05 -22.21 -4.57
CA ASN A 146 3.97 -23.28 -5.58
C ASN A 146 5.34 -23.92 -5.74
#